data_AF-A0A2P4STC3-F1
#
_entry.id   AF-A0A2P4STC3-F1
#
_cell.length_a   1.000
_cell.length_b   1.000
_cell.length_c   1.000
_cell.angle_alpha   90.00
_cell.angle_beta   90.00
_cell.angle_gamma   90.00
#
_symmetry.space_group_name_H-M   'P 1'
#
loop_
_entity.id
_entity.type
_entity.pdbx_description
1 polymer ?
#
loop_
_entity_poly.entity_id
_entity_poly.type
_entity_poly.pdbx_seq_one_letter_code
_entity_poly.pdbx_strand_id
1 'polypeptide(L)'
;MPHRPSVDHSDEPFQRQRAVSAVSIITSALEELEESHQKCPPCWNHFAVKFLIWDCCPFWLLIKKFVKFVVMDPFTDLTITLCIVLNTLFMALEHYKMTKEFDHMLYIGNLVFTGIFTAEMIFKVIALDPYYYFQQGWNIFDSIIVILSLMELGLSSMGNLSVLRSFRLLRVFKLAKSWPTLNTLIKIIGNSVGALGNLTLVLAIIVFIFAVVGMQLFGKSYLDNVKKISTTGNLPRWHMNDFFHSFLIIFRILCGEWIETMWDCMEVAGQPLCLLVFLLVMVIGNLVVSCPDGFFSLSCWVCGNGCPFIQTVQNSCCFEALVFAEPKSHPETFVHIPGPKGVSLH
;
A
#
# COMPACT_ATOMS: atom_id res chain seq x y z
N MET A 1 -10.74 76.06 -15.08
CA MET A 1 -9.92 74.98 -15.69
C MET A 1 -8.52 75.10 -15.10
N PRO A 2 -7.95 74.03 -14.51
CA PRO A 2 -7.63 72.79 -15.24
C PRO A 2 -8.18 71.50 -14.60
N HIS A 3 -8.40 70.47 -15.43
CA HIS A 3 -8.76 69.11 -15.01
C HIS A 3 -7.51 68.27 -14.77
N ARG A 4 -7.43 67.58 -13.62
CA ARG A 4 -6.53 66.43 -13.36
C ARG A 4 -7.24 65.15 -13.82
N PRO A 5 -6.61 64.24 -14.59
CA PRO A 5 -7.07 62.87 -14.70
C PRO A 5 -6.57 62.06 -13.51
N SER A 6 -7.47 61.26 -12.95
CA SER A 6 -7.28 60.27 -11.88
C SER A 6 -6.52 59.05 -12.39
N VAL A 7 -5.52 58.61 -11.61
CA VAL A 7 -4.84 57.32 -11.76
C VAL A 7 -5.77 56.23 -11.23
N ASP A 8 -6.12 55.28 -12.08
CA ASP A 8 -6.91 54.10 -11.74
C ASP A 8 -6.08 53.14 -10.87
N HIS A 9 -6.56 52.84 -9.66
CA HIS A 9 -5.89 52.02 -8.64
C HIS A 9 -6.45 50.59 -8.59
N SER A 10 -7.27 50.21 -9.58
CA SER A 10 -8.09 48.99 -9.54
C SER A 10 -7.42 47.76 -10.18
N ASP A 11 -6.35 47.94 -10.96
CA ASP A 11 -5.68 46.86 -11.72
C ASP A 11 -4.53 46.15 -10.96
N GLU A 12 -3.99 46.78 -9.92
CA GLU A 12 -2.89 46.25 -9.09
C GLU A 12 -3.19 44.92 -8.38
N PRO A 13 -4.34 44.72 -7.69
CA PRO A 13 -4.58 43.48 -6.94
C PRO A 13 -4.76 42.26 -7.85
N PHE A 14 -5.34 42.43 -9.04
CA PHE A 14 -5.57 41.35 -9.99
C PHE A 14 -4.28 40.92 -10.71
N GLN A 15 -3.41 41.89 -11.05
CA GLN A 15 -2.07 41.59 -11.56
C GLN A 15 -1.20 40.88 -10.52
N ARG A 16 -1.30 41.29 -9.24
CA ARG A 16 -0.58 40.64 -8.14
C ARG A 16 -1.03 39.19 -7.93
N GLN A 17 -2.32 38.90 -8.07
CA GLN A 17 -2.84 37.54 -7.95
C GLN A 17 -2.40 36.63 -9.11
N ARG A 18 -2.39 37.15 -10.34
CA ARG A 18 -1.80 36.45 -11.51
C ARG A 18 -0.30 36.26 -11.38
N ALA A 19 0.42 37.24 -10.84
CA ALA A 19 1.85 37.15 -10.57
C ALA A 19 2.15 36.09 -9.50
N VAL A 20 1.36 36.01 -8.44
CA VAL A 20 1.50 34.98 -7.39
C VAL A 20 1.19 33.59 -7.94
N SER A 21 0.16 33.42 -8.78
CA SER A 21 -0.11 32.14 -9.45
C SER A 21 0.96 31.76 -10.48
N ALA A 22 1.49 32.72 -11.23
CA ALA A 22 2.59 32.47 -12.17
C ALA A 22 3.87 32.11 -11.43
N VAL A 23 4.17 32.78 -10.31
CA VAL A 23 5.29 32.46 -9.44
C VAL A 23 5.12 31.06 -8.83
N SER A 24 3.93 30.66 -8.38
CA SER A 24 3.73 29.31 -7.86
C SER A 24 3.93 28.22 -8.93
N ILE A 25 3.51 28.48 -10.19
CA ILE A 25 3.72 27.56 -11.31
C ILE A 25 5.21 27.49 -11.69
N ILE A 26 5.90 28.64 -11.67
CA ILE A 26 7.34 28.71 -11.93
C ILE A 26 8.11 28.02 -10.80
N THR A 27 7.74 28.24 -9.53
CA THR A 27 8.36 27.58 -8.39
C THR A 27 8.11 26.08 -8.41
N SER A 28 6.91 25.60 -8.73
CA SER A 28 6.66 24.17 -8.88
C SER A 28 7.41 23.57 -10.07
N ALA A 29 7.52 24.29 -11.18
CA ALA A 29 8.32 23.85 -12.33
C ALA A 29 9.82 23.89 -12.05
N LEU A 30 10.27 24.85 -11.21
CA LEU A 30 11.66 24.96 -10.75
C LEU A 30 11.99 23.86 -9.76
N GLU A 31 11.07 23.51 -8.85
CA GLU A 31 11.17 22.33 -7.97
C GLU A 31 11.19 21.02 -8.77
N GLU A 32 10.36 20.88 -9.82
CA GLU A 32 10.40 19.73 -10.74
C GLU A 32 11.72 19.68 -11.56
N LEU A 33 12.30 20.84 -11.90
CA LEU A 33 13.62 20.93 -12.53
C LEU A 33 14.76 20.64 -11.55
N GLU A 34 14.62 21.02 -10.28
CA GLU A 34 15.64 20.82 -9.24
C GLU A 34 15.66 19.37 -8.73
N GLU A 35 14.52 18.67 -8.68
CA GLU A 35 14.43 17.21 -8.48
C GLU A 35 15.06 16.42 -9.65
N SER A 36 15.08 16.97 -10.87
CA SER A 36 15.79 16.34 -12.00
C SER A 36 17.31 16.44 -11.90
N HIS A 37 17.82 17.37 -11.07
CA HIS A 37 19.23 17.72 -10.95
C HIS A 37 19.91 17.11 -9.71
N GLN A 38 19.41 15.98 -9.22
CA GLN A 38 20.01 15.30 -8.07
C GLN A 38 21.38 14.73 -8.44
N LYS A 39 22.44 15.36 -7.90
CA LYS A 39 23.85 15.01 -8.09
C LYS A 39 24.10 13.52 -7.81
N CYS A 40 24.35 12.74 -8.86
CA CYS A 40 24.80 11.36 -8.73
C CYS A 40 26.20 11.28 -8.08
N PRO A 41 26.51 10.18 -7.36
CA PRO A 41 27.85 9.94 -6.80
C PRO A 41 28.92 9.89 -7.91
N PRO A 42 30.13 10.43 -7.67
CA PRO A 42 31.14 10.68 -8.70
C PRO A 42 31.64 9.43 -9.44
N CYS A 43 31.53 8.24 -8.84
CA CYS A 43 31.93 6.98 -9.47
C CYS A 43 31.02 6.56 -10.65
N TRP A 44 29.75 6.95 -10.67
CA TRP A 44 28.81 6.59 -11.74
C TRP A 44 29.02 7.41 -13.01
N ASN A 45 29.41 8.69 -12.87
CA ASN A 45 29.70 9.57 -14.00
C ASN A 45 30.90 9.07 -14.81
N HIS A 46 31.94 8.56 -14.15
CA HIS A 46 33.12 8.04 -14.86
C HIS A 46 32.82 6.74 -15.61
N PHE A 47 31.93 5.88 -15.10
CA PHE A 47 31.51 4.66 -15.79
C PHE A 47 30.58 4.96 -16.98
N ALA A 48 29.63 5.89 -16.80
CA ALA A 48 28.70 6.30 -17.85
C ALA A 48 29.40 7.05 -19.01
N VAL A 49 30.37 7.92 -18.73
CA VAL A 49 31.12 8.61 -19.79
C VAL A 49 32.04 7.64 -20.56
N LYS A 50 32.55 6.59 -19.89
CA LYS A 50 33.53 5.66 -20.48
C LYS A 50 32.93 4.49 -21.26
N PHE A 51 31.77 3.97 -20.83
CA PHE A 51 31.14 2.80 -21.46
C PHE A 51 29.89 3.12 -22.29
N LEU A 52 29.31 4.31 -22.14
CA LEU A 52 27.95 4.60 -22.59
C LEU A 52 27.82 5.73 -23.62
N ILE A 53 28.94 6.35 -24.01
CA ILE A 53 28.99 7.28 -25.14
C ILE A 53 29.43 6.50 -26.39
N TRP A 54 28.46 5.99 -27.15
CA TRP A 54 28.68 5.36 -28.46
C TRP A 54 28.71 6.42 -29.58
N ASP A 55 29.47 7.50 -29.40
CA ASP A 55 29.55 8.60 -30.40
C ASP A 55 30.56 8.32 -31.53
N CYS A 56 31.24 7.18 -31.53
CA CYS A 56 32.33 6.89 -32.49
C CYS A 56 31.87 6.54 -33.92
N CYS A 57 30.58 6.25 -34.15
CA CYS A 57 30.08 5.81 -35.46
C CYS A 57 29.00 6.76 -36.04
N PRO A 58 29.17 7.34 -37.25
CA PRO A 58 28.17 8.21 -37.86
C PRO A 58 26.85 7.49 -38.15
N PHE A 59 26.91 6.18 -38.41
CA PHE A 59 25.73 5.32 -38.57
C PHE A 59 24.93 5.18 -37.27
N TRP A 60 25.60 5.09 -36.11
CA TRP A 60 24.93 5.03 -34.81
C TRP A 60 24.23 6.33 -34.46
N LEU A 61 24.83 7.47 -34.79
CA LEU A 61 24.19 8.79 -34.62
C LEU A 61 22.94 8.95 -35.49
N LEU A 62 22.92 8.37 -36.69
CA LEU A 62 21.74 8.37 -37.56
C LEU A 62 20.63 7.50 -36.97
N ILE A 63 20.96 6.29 -36.49
CA ILE A 63 20.03 5.42 -35.76
C ILE A 63 19.49 6.13 -34.52
N LYS A 64 20.35 6.75 -33.71
CA LYS A 64 19.95 7.48 -32.49
C LYS A 64 18.98 8.62 -32.81
N LYS A 65 19.23 9.39 -33.88
CA LYS A 65 18.30 10.45 -34.34
C LYS A 65 16.95 9.88 -34.77
N PHE A 66 16.94 8.78 -35.51
CA PHE A 66 15.71 8.11 -35.93
C PHE A 66 14.92 7.57 -34.73
N VAL A 67 15.58 6.86 -33.81
CA VAL A 67 14.96 6.31 -32.59
C VAL A 67 14.43 7.45 -31.71
N LYS A 68 15.18 8.55 -31.56
CA LYS A 68 14.71 9.72 -30.83
C LYS A 68 13.47 10.35 -31.46
N PHE A 69 13.39 10.41 -32.79
CA PHE A 69 12.19 10.87 -33.49
C PHE A 69 10.98 9.96 -33.19
N VAL A 70 11.17 8.64 -33.25
CA VAL A 70 10.11 7.66 -32.96
C VAL A 70 9.65 7.71 -31.49
N VAL A 71 10.57 7.82 -30.53
CA VAL A 71 10.25 7.85 -29.09
C VAL A 71 9.57 9.15 -28.67
N MET A 72 9.91 10.27 -29.30
CA MET A 72 9.28 11.57 -29.01
C MET A 72 7.89 11.72 -29.64
N ASP A 73 7.48 10.76 -30.47
CA ASP A 73 6.20 10.80 -31.15
C ASP A 73 5.04 10.41 -30.18
N PRO A 74 3.96 11.21 -30.11
CA PRO A 74 2.84 10.95 -29.19
C PRO A 74 2.09 9.66 -29.50
N PHE A 75 2.17 9.12 -30.72
CA PHE A 75 1.57 7.83 -31.07
C PHE A 75 2.29 6.68 -30.36
N THR A 76 3.59 6.80 -30.08
CA THR A 76 4.34 5.81 -29.31
C THR A 76 3.81 5.75 -27.87
N ASP A 77 3.67 6.88 -27.19
CA ASP A 77 3.11 6.93 -25.82
C ASP A 77 1.64 6.43 -25.77
N LEU A 78 0.83 6.74 -26.79
CA LEU A 78 -0.54 6.23 -26.91
C LEU A 78 -0.57 4.70 -27.10
N THR A 79 0.31 4.17 -27.95
CA THR A 79 0.42 2.74 -28.24
C THR A 79 0.80 1.97 -26.98
N ILE A 80 1.78 2.46 -26.22
CA ILE A 80 2.19 1.85 -24.95
C ILE A 80 1.03 1.88 -23.95
N THR A 81 0.32 3.00 -23.83
CA THR A 81 -0.85 3.12 -22.95
C THR A 81 -1.93 2.10 -23.33
N LEU A 82 -2.22 1.94 -24.63
CA LEU A 82 -3.17 0.95 -25.13
C LEU A 82 -2.71 -0.49 -24.82
N CYS A 83 -1.42 -0.79 -25.02
CA CYS A 83 -0.85 -2.09 -24.68
C CYS A 83 -0.96 -2.41 -23.18
N ILE A 84 -0.81 -1.42 -22.29
CA ILE A 84 -0.98 -1.61 -20.84
C ILE A 84 -2.44 -1.96 -20.52
N VAL A 85 -3.40 -1.22 -21.07
CA VAL A 85 -4.83 -1.48 -20.84
C VAL A 85 -5.21 -2.87 -21.35
N LEU A 86 -4.78 -3.23 -22.56
CA LEU A 86 -5.02 -4.56 -23.13
C LEU A 86 -4.36 -5.66 -22.29
N ASN A 87 -3.12 -5.49 -21.85
CA ASN A 87 -2.46 -6.47 -20.99
C ASN A 87 -3.23 -6.67 -19.67
N THR A 88 -3.74 -5.59 -19.09
CA THR A 88 -4.55 -5.64 -17.86
C THR A 88 -5.85 -6.39 -18.08
N LEU A 89 -6.53 -6.16 -19.21
CA LEU A 89 -7.73 -6.88 -19.59
C LEU A 89 -7.45 -8.37 -19.77
N PHE A 90 -6.34 -8.74 -20.42
CA PHE A 90 -5.93 -10.15 -20.57
C PHE A 90 -5.70 -10.82 -19.21
N MET A 91 -5.10 -10.12 -18.24
CA MET A 91 -4.95 -10.65 -16.87
C MET A 91 -6.30 -10.83 -16.17
N ALA A 92 -7.28 -9.96 -16.42
CA ALA A 92 -8.61 -10.07 -15.84
C ALA A 92 -9.46 -11.20 -16.44
N LEU A 93 -9.11 -11.71 -17.63
CA LEU A 93 -9.82 -12.81 -18.29
C LEU A 93 -9.46 -14.21 -17.73
N GLU A 94 -8.48 -14.29 -16.84
CA GLU A 94 -8.06 -15.54 -16.21
C GLU A 94 -9.15 -16.04 -15.22
N HIS A 95 -9.78 -17.19 -15.49
CA HIS A 95 -10.78 -17.83 -14.63
C HIS A 95 -10.42 -19.26 -14.20
N TYR A 96 -10.96 -19.70 -13.05
CA TYR A 96 -10.69 -21.05 -12.55
C TYR A 96 -11.34 -22.12 -13.46
N LYS A 97 -10.54 -23.12 -13.89
CA LYS A 97 -10.84 -24.18 -14.89
C LYS A 97 -10.94 -23.69 -16.34
N MET A 98 -9.80 -23.37 -16.94
CA MET A 98 -9.74 -22.99 -18.35
C MET A 98 -9.34 -24.10 -19.30
N THR A 99 -9.87 -24.01 -20.52
CA THR A 99 -9.43 -24.82 -21.65
C THR A 99 -7.97 -24.54 -21.96
N LYS A 100 -7.19 -25.58 -22.26
CA LYS A 100 -5.75 -25.49 -22.54
C LYS A 100 -5.41 -24.51 -23.68
N GLU A 101 -6.30 -24.37 -24.66
CA GLU A 101 -6.12 -23.43 -25.77
C GLU A 101 -6.16 -21.97 -25.29
N PHE A 102 -7.10 -21.64 -24.40
CA PHE A 102 -7.23 -20.28 -23.86
C PHE A 102 -6.06 -19.91 -22.95
N ASP A 103 -5.58 -20.84 -22.12
CA ASP A 103 -4.38 -20.66 -21.30
C ASP A 103 -3.14 -20.38 -22.17
N HIS A 104 -2.97 -21.13 -23.26
CA HIS A 104 -1.88 -20.91 -24.21
C HIS A 104 -1.97 -19.54 -24.91
N MET A 105 -3.18 -19.07 -25.27
CA MET A 105 -3.38 -17.74 -25.84
C MET A 105 -3.03 -16.63 -24.84
N LEU A 106 -3.44 -16.78 -23.57
CA LEU A 106 -3.07 -15.85 -22.50
C LEU A 106 -1.55 -15.84 -22.27
N TYR A 107 -0.89 -17.00 -22.32
CA TYR A 107 0.56 -17.10 -22.20
C TYR A 107 1.29 -16.37 -23.34
N ILE A 108 0.91 -16.62 -24.60
CA ILE A 108 1.48 -15.92 -25.76
C ILE A 108 1.24 -14.41 -25.65
N GLY A 109 0.02 -13.99 -25.29
CA GLY A 109 -0.31 -12.58 -25.11
C GLY A 109 0.61 -11.91 -24.09
N ASN A 110 0.82 -12.55 -22.93
CA ASN A 110 1.72 -12.04 -21.90
C ASN A 110 3.18 -11.94 -22.38
N LEU A 111 3.65 -12.90 -23.19
CA LEU A 111 4.98 -12.86 -23.79
C LEU A 111 5.12 -11.70 -24.79
N VAL A 112 4.11 -11.48 -25.63
CA VAL A 112 4.07 -10.36 -26.58
C VAL A 112 4.08 -9.01 -25.86
N PHE A 113 3.21 -8.82 -24.86
CA PHE A 113 3.18 -7.57 -24.09
C PHE A 113 4.51 -7.30 -23.38
N THR A 114 5.13 -8.34 -22.80
CA THR A 114 6.45 -8.21 -22.17
C THR A 114 7.50 -7.79 -23.19
N GLY A 115 7.51 -8.41 -24.38
CA GLY A 115 8.40 -8.05 -25.47
C GLY A 115 8.24 -6.60 -25.93
N ILE A 116 7.00 -6.11 -26.04
CA ILE A 116 6.71 -4.71 -26.40
C ILE A 116 7.30 -3.75 -25.36
N PHE A 117 7.08 -3.99 -24.07
CA PHE A 117 7.64 -3.15 -23.01
C PHE A 117 9.17 -3.23 -22.92
N THR A 118 9.76 -4.40 -23.19
CA THR A 118 11.22 -4.52 -23.28
C THR A 118 11.78 -3.73 -24.45
N ALA A 119 11.14 -3.80 -25.62
CA ALA A 119 11.55 -3.03 -26.79
C ALA A 119 11.43 -1.52 -26.54
N GLU A 120 10.33 -1.07 -25.94
CA GLU A 120 10.13 0.32 -25.50
C GLU A 120 11.28 0.81 -24.59
N MET A 121 11.62 0.03 -23.56
CA MET A 121 12.70 0.36 -22.64
C MET A 121 14.03 0.52 -23.39
N ILE A 122 14.36 -0.43 -24.28
CA ILE A 122 15.60 -0.40 -25.07
C ILE A 122 15.62 0.84 -25.98
N PHE A 123 14.51 1.16 -26.64
CA PHE A 123 14.43 2.36 -27.50
C PHE A 123 14.60 3.65 -26.70
N LYS A 124 13.99 3.77 -25.52
CA LYS A 124 14.15 4.95 -24.65
C LYS A 124 15.58 5.11 -24.13
N VAL A 125 16.21 4.01 -23.72
CA VAL A 125 17.61 3.96 -23.27
C VAL A 125 18.56 4.43 -24.38
N ILE A 126 18.33 4.01 -25.64
CA ILE A 126 19.12 4.46 -26.80
C ILE A 126 18.84 5.93 -27.15
N ALA A 127 17.59 6.39 -27.05
CA ALA A 127 17.19 7.75 -27.42
C ALA A 127 17.70 8.84 -26.46
N LEU A 128 17.63 8.57 -25.15
CA LEU A 128 17.87 9.56 -24.10
C LEU A 128 19.26 9.48 -23.47
N ASP A 129 20.06 8.50 -23.87
CA ASP A 129 21.26 8.07 -23.16
C ASP A 129 20.95 7.53 -21.74
N PRO A 130 21.56 6.42 -21.33
CA PRO A 130 21.22 5.76 -20.05
C PRO A 130 21.39 6.65 -18.82
N TYR A 131 22.30 7.61 -18.84
CA TYR A 131 22.47 8.55 -17.75
C TYR A 131 21.22 9.43 -17.52
N TYR A 132 20.68 10.07 -18.57
CA TYR A 132 19.47 10.88 -18.43
C TYR A 132 18.21 10.00 -18.26
N TYR A 133 18.22 8.79 -18.82
CA TYR A 133 17.13 7.83 -18.63
C TYR A 133 16.93 7.49 -17.15
N PHE A 134 18.00 7.22 -16.40
CA PHE A 134 17.92 6.87 -14.96
C PHE A 134 17.72 8.06 -14.02
N GLN A 135 17.75 9.30 -14.50
CA GLN A 135 17.38 10.47 -13.66
C GLN A 135 15.87 10.62 -13.54
N GLN A 136 15.11 10.14 -14.52
CA GLN A 136 13.66 10.27 -14.56
C GLN A 136 13.00 9.13 -13.77
N GLY A 137 12.37 9.44 -12.62
CA GLY A 137 11.77 8.44 -11.73
C GLY A 137 10.76 7.51 -12.41
N TRP A 138 9.96 8.02 -13.34
CA TRP A 138 9.02 7.21 -14.13
C TRP A 138 9.71 6.19 -15.04
N ASN A 139 10.86 6.54 -15.61
CA ASN A 139 11.65 5.62 -16.45
C ASN A 139 12.34 4.55 -15.59
N ILE A 140 12.79 4.89 -14.38
CA ILE A 140 13.31 3.91 -13.41
C ILE A 140 12.21 2.90 -13.06
N PHE A 141 11.01 3.39 -12.73
CA PHE A 141 9.86 2.54 -12.41
C PHE A 141 9.48 1.61 -13.58
N ASP A 142 9.45 2.15 -14.80
CA ASP A 142 9.22 1.37 -16.03
C ASP A 142 10.26 0.25 -16.20
N SER A 143 11.54 0.56 -16.01
CA SER A 143 12.62 -0.42 -16.06
C SER A 143 12.52 -1.50 -14.99
N ILE A 144 12.15 -1.16 -13.76
CA ILE A 144 11.95 -2.14 -12.69
C ILE A 144 10.85 -3.13 -13.09
N ILE A 145 9.72 -2.64 -13.62
CA ILE A 145 8.61 -3.50 -14.05
C ILE A 145 9.05 -4.43 -15.19
N VAL A 146 9.81 -3.91 -16.17
CA VAL A 146 10.32 -4.72 -17.29
C VAL A 146 11.30 -5.79 -16.79
N ILE A 147 12.22 -5.44 -15.89
CA ILE A 147 13.19 -6.38 -15.32
C ILE A 147 12.48 -7.48 -14.52
N LEU A 148 11.51 -7.13 -13.66
CA LEU A 148 10.71 -8.10 -12.91
C LEU A 148 9.94 -9.04 -13.84
N SER A 149 9.44 -8.52 -14.96
CA SER A 149 8.74 -9.30 -15.98
C SER A 149 9.66 -10.27 -16.73
N LEU A 150 10.89 -9.86 -17.06
CA LEU A 150 11.89 -10.73 -17.67
C LEU A 150 12.38 -11.80 -16.69
N MET A 151 12.57 -11.42 -15.43
CA MET A 151 12.93 -12.34 -14.35
C MET A 151 11.86 -13.42 -14.16
N GLU A 152 10.58 -13.06 -14.25
CA GLU A 152 9.48 -14.02 -14.23
C GLU A 152 9.56 -15.03 -15.38
N LEU A 153 9.81 -14.58 -16.62
CA LEU A 153 9.96 -15.46 -17.79
C LEU A 153 11.20 -16.36 -17.69
N GLY A 154 12.30 -15.88 -17.10
CA GLY A 154 13.50 -16.69 -16.89
C GLY A 154 13.32 -17.75 -15.80
N LEU A 155 12.61 -17.40 -14.71
CA LEU A 155 12.38 -18.28 -13.57
C LEU A 155 11.22 -19.24 -13.76
N SER A 156 10.32 -19.02 -14.72
CA SER A 156 9.21 -19.95 -15.00
C SER A 156 9.69 -21.35 -15.38
N SER A 157 10.95 -21.50 -15.81
CA SER A 157 11.59 -22.80 -16.07
C SER A 157 12.15 -23.48 -14.81
N MET A 158 12.35 -22.77 -13.70
CA MET A 158 13.06 -23.28 -12.51
C MET A 158 12.16 -23.56 -11.30
N GLY A 159 10.86 -23.25 -11.36
CA GLY A 159 9.90 -23.63 -10.32
C GLY A 159 8.71 -22.69 -10.19
N ASN A 160 7.65 -23.18 -9.53
CA ASN A 160 6.38 -22.48 -9.31
C ASN A 160 6.51 -21.39 -8.22
N LEU A 161 7.18 -20.28 -8.52
CA LEU A 161 7.04 -19.07 -7.72
C LEU A 161 5.75 -18.36 -8.14
N SER A 162 4.62 -18.82 -7.59
CA SER A 162 3.29 -18.26 -7.88
C SER A 162 3.21 -16.75 -7.63
N VAL A 163 4.00 -16.25 -6.68
CA VAL A 163 4.10 -14.81 -6.36
C VAL A 163 4.63 -13.99 -7.53
N LEU A 164 5.57 -14.52 -8.33
CA LEU A 164 6.15 -13.78 -9.45
C LEU A 164 5.10 -13.46 -10.53
N ARG A 165 4.09 -14.31 -10.69
CA ARG A 165 2.96 -14.07 -11.61
C ARG A 165 2.16 -12.84 -11.21
N SER A 166 2.08 -12.54 -9.90
CA SER A 166 1.37 -11.37 -9.39
C SER A 166 2.08 -10.06 -9.73
N PHE A 167 3.40 -10.08 -9.99
CA PHE A 167 4.14 -8.87 -10.36
C PHE A 167 3.74 -8.29 -11.71
N ARG A 168 3.10 -9.07 -12.59
CA ARG A 168 2.53 -8.54 -13.84
C ARG A 168 1.51 -7.44 -13.60
N LEU A 169 0.79 -7.49 -12.47
CA LEU A 169 -0.16 -6.45 -12.06
C LEU A 169 0.51 -5.10 -11.81
N LEU A 170 1.82 -5.07 -11.53
CA LEU A 170 2.56 -3.82 -11.36
C LEU A 170 2.57 -2.98 -12.64
N ARG A 171 2.40 -3.60 -13.81
CA ARG A 171 2.32 -2.90 -15.10
C ARG A 171 1.12 -1.94 -15.16
N VAL A 172 0.05 -2.21 -14.41
CA VAL A 172 -1.14 -1.32 -14.34
C VAL A 172 -0.75 0.06 -13.80
N PHE A 173 0.24 0.13 -12.90
CA PHE A 173 0.73 1.41 -12.39
C PHE A 173 1.41 2.27 -13.46
N LYS A 174 1.84 1.72 -14.60
CA LYS A 174 2.33 2.53 -15.72
C LYS A 174 1.25 3.48 -16.26
N LEU A 175 -0.04 3.16 -16.08
CA LEU A 175 -1.16 4.06 -16.41
C LEU A 175 -1.14 5.35 -15.59
N ALA A 176 -0.43 5.37 -14.46
CA ALA A 176 -0.29 6.58 -13.67
C ALA A 176 0.48 7.68 -14.40
N LYS A 177 1.34 7.34 -15.38
CA LYS A 177 2.04 8.34 -16.19
C LYS A 177 1.06 9.16 -17.05
N SER A 178 0.03 8.51 -17.60
CA SER A 178 -0.94 9.15 -18.51
C SER A 178 -2.20 9.64 -17.81
N TRP A 179 -2.55 9.09 -16.64
CA TRP A 179 -3.75 9.46 -15.90
C TRP A 179 -3.42 10.40 -14.72
N PRO A 180 -3.74 11.71 -14.82
CA PRO A 180 -3.36 12.69 -13.79
C PRO A 180 -3.92 12.36 -12.41
N THR A 181 -5.15 11.85 -12.33
CA THR A 181 -5.78 11.46 -11.05
C THR A 181 -5.01 10.36 -10.34
N LEU A 182 -4.55 9.33 -11.08
CA LEU A 182 -3.79 8.22 -10.52
C LEU A 182 -2.38 8.69 -10.10
N ASN A 183 -1.76 9.58 -10.87
CA ASN A 183 -0.50 10.22 -10.49
C ASN A 183 -0.64 10.99 -9.16
N THR A 184 -1.69 11.82 -9.03
CA THR A 184 -1.97 12.53 -7.78
C THR A 184 -2.17 11.57 -6.60
N LEU A 185 -2.87 10.45 -6.80
CA LEU A 185 -3.07 9.44 -5.76
C LEU A 185 -1.73 8.83 -5.31
N ILE A 186 -0.84 8.48 -6.24
CA ILE A 186 0.49 7.95 -5.91
C ILE A 186 1.32 8.99 -5.16
N LYS A 187 1.29 10.26 -5.60
CA LYS A 187 1.96 11.37 -4.90
C LYS A 187 1.42 11.55 -3.47
N ILE A 188 0.11 11.45 -3.26
CA ILE A 188 -0.49 11.50 -1.91
C ILE A 188 0.02 10.35 -1.05
N ILE A 189 0.05 9.12 -1.59
CA ILE A 189 0.58 7.96 -0.86
C ILE A 189 2.06 8.18 -0.51
N GLY A 190 2.88 8.61 -1.47
CA GLY A 190 4.30 8.87 -1.26
C GLY A 190 4.55 9.93 -0.20
N ASN A 191 3.86 11.06 -0.29
CA ASN A 191 3.95 12.14 0.70
C ASN A 191 3.48 11.69 2.08
N SER A 192 2.41 10.89 2.15
CA SER A 192 1.92 10.33 3.41
C SER A 192 2.92 9.35 4.03
N VAL A 193 3.59 8.52 3.23
CA VAL A 193 4.64 7.61 3.72
C VAL A 193 5.86 8.38 4.24
N GLY A 194 6.24 9.49 3.58
CA GLY A 194 7.31 10.36 4.06
C GLY A 194 6.94 11.05 5.38
N ALA A 195 5.76 11.67 5.45
CA ALA A 195 5.28 12.39 6.63
C ALA A 195 5.02 11.47 7.83
N LEU A 196 4.45 10.28 7.59
CA LEU A 196 4.11 9.29 8.62
C LEU A 196 5.21 8.24 8.83
N GLY A 197 6.36 8.37 8.17
CA GLY A 197 7.43 7.37 8.22
C GLY A 197 7.97 7.17 9.64
N ASN A 198 8.15 8.26 10.39
CA ASN A 198 8.58 8.22 11.78
C ASN A 198 7.56 7.53 12.69
N LEU A 199 6.26 7.84 12.52
CA LEU A 199 5.19 7.22 13.28
C LEU A 199 5.07 5.72 12.96
N THR A 200 5.18 5.37 11.69
CA THR A 200 5.15 3.98 11.20
C THR A 200 6.30 3.18 11.78
N LEU A 201 7.50 3.77 11.87
CA LEU A 201 8.66 3.14 12.49
C LEU A 201 8.42 2.89 13.98
N VAL A 202 7.90 3.88 14.71
CA VAL A 202 7.56 3.72 16.15
C VAL A 202 6.52 2.63 16.34
N LEU A 203 5.46 2.62 15.53
CA LEU A 203 4.43 1.57 15.56
C LEU A 203 5.03 0.20 15.29
N ALA A 204 5.92 0.07 14.30
CA ALA A 204 6.60 -1.19 13.98
C ALA A 204 7.45 -1.70 15.15
N ILE A 205 8.16 -0.82 15.85
CA ILE A 205 8.93 -1.19 17.06
C ILE A 205 8.00 -1.68 18.17
N ILE A 206 6.89 -0.98 18.42
CA ILE A 206 5.92 -1.34 19.46
C ILE A 206 5.30 -2.72 19.15
N VAL A 207 4.87 -2.94 17.91
CA VAL A 207 4.34 -4.24 17.46
C VAL A 207 5.38 -5.35 17.63
N PHE A 208 6.65 -5.08 17.27
CA PHE A 208 7.75 -6.02 17.46
C PHE A 208 7.96 -6.39 18.93
N ILE A 209 8.00 -5.40 19.83
CA ILE A 209 8.16 -5.62 21.27
C ILE A 209 7.02 -6.48 21.81
N PHE A 210 5.76 -6.15 21.48
CA PHE A 210 4.62 -6.93 21.95
C PHE A 210 4.56 -8.33 21.36
N ALA A 211 4.98 -8.52 20.11
CA ALA A 211 5.07 -9.85 19.51
C ALA A 211 6.08 -10.74 20.27
N VAL A 212 7.24 -10.18 20.64
CA VAL A 212 8.24 -10.89 21.46
C VAL A 212 7.73 -11.15 22.87
N VAL A 213 7.13 -10.15 23.53
CA VAL A 213 6.57 -10.30 24.88
C VAL A 213 5.48 -11.37 24.91
N GLY A 214 4.52 -11.33 23.97
CA GLY A 214 3.45 -12.31 23.87
C GLY A 214 3.97 -13.73 23.65
N MET A 215 4.98 -13.90 22.78
CA MET A 215 5.62 -15.19 22.54
C MET A 215 6.32 -15.72 23.80
N GLN A 216 7.05 -14.88 24.52
CA GLN A 216 7.79 -15.31 25.70
C GLN A 216 6.89 -15.60 26.90
N LEU A 217 5.79 -14.86 27.06
CA LEU A 217 4.85 -15.05 28.17
C LEU A 217 3.89 -16.22 27.92
N PHE A 218 3.33 -16.32 26.71
CA PHE A 218 2.21 -17.21 26.42
C PHE A 218 2.59 -18.40 25.53
N GLY A 219 3.72 -18.36 24.81
CA GLY A 219 4.07 -19.37 23.81
C GLY A 219 4.15 -20.80 24.37
N LYS A 220 4.79 -20.99 25.53
CA LYS A 220 4.84 -22.29 26.22
C LYS A 220 3.46 -22.76 26.66
N SER A 221 2.67 -21.87 27.24
CA SER A 221 1.32 -22.20 27.71
C SER A 221 0.43 -22.70 26.57
N TYR A 222 0.54 -22.11 25.37
CA TYR A 222 -0.19 -22.55 24.17
C TYR A 222 0.17 -23.98 23.75
N LEU A 223 1.43 -24.40 23.89
CA LEU A 223 1.84 -25.77 23.62
C LEU A 223 1.30 -26.74 24.68
N ASP A 224 1.46 -26.39 25.95
CA ASP A 224 1.12 -27.27 27.07
C ASP A 224 -0.40 -27.50 27.21
N ASN A 225 -1.21 -26.49 26.89
CA ASN A 225 -2.66 -26.49 27.07
C ASN A 225 -3.47 -26.54 25.77
N VAL A 226 -2.86 -27.00 24.66
CA VAL A 226 -3.51 -27.01 23.34
C VAL A 226 -4.88 -27.73 23.34
N LYS A 227 -5.04 -28.74 24.20
CA LYS A 227 -6.26 -29.55 24.33
C LYS A 227 -7.46 -28.78 24.88
N LYS A 228 -7.23 -27.64 25.53
CA LYS A 228 -8.32 -26.78 26.02
C LYS A 228 -8.98 -25.98 24.90
N ILE A 229 -8.23 -25.64 23.85
CA ILE A 229 -8.71 -24.84 22.72
C ILE A 229 -9.14 -25.74 21.55
N SER A 230 -8.38 -26.80 21.26
CA SER A 230 -8.55 -27.61 20.05
C SER A 230 -8.91 -29.06 20.40
N THR A 231 -10.05 -29.54 19.86
CA THR A 231 -10.48 -30.93 20.01
C THR A 231 -9.57 -31.91 19.25
N THR A 232 -8.89 -31.44 18.20
CA THR A 232 -7.99 -32.24 17.36
C THR A 232 -6.58 -32.37 17.97
N GLY A 233 -6.23 -31.57 18.98
CA GLY A 233 -4.90 -31.59 19.61
C GLY A 233 -3.80 -30.89 18.80
N ASN A 234 -4.17 -30.18 17.72
CA ASN A 234 -3.26 -29.35 16.93
C ASN A 234 -3.38 -27.88 17.37
N LEU A 235 -2.31 -27.10 17.17
CA LEU A 235 -2.35 -25.66 17.46
C LEU A 235 -3.43 -24.97 16.60
N PRO A 236 -4.20 -24.02 17.18
CA PRO A 236 -5.17 -23.24 16.44
C PRO A 236 -4.47 -22.32 15.43
N ARG A 237 -5.20 -21.79 14.44
CA ARG A 237 -4.65 -20.89 13.42
C ARG A 237 -4.00 -19.62 14.00
N TRP A 238 -4.49 -19.18 15.16
CA TRP A 238 -4.00 -18.03 15.90
C TRP A 238 -3.40 -18.51 17.22
N HIS A 239 -2.07 -18.53 17.32
CA HIS A 239 -1.35 -18.92 18.53
C HIS A 239 -0.09 -18.08 18.74
N MET A 240 0.42 -17.99 19.98
CA MET A 240 1.62 -17.22 20.31
C MET A 240 2.88 -18.09 20.47
N ASN A 241 2.93 -19.27 19.82
CA ASN A 241 4.11 -20.16 19.93
C ASN A 241 5.34 -19.60 19.19
N ASP A 242 5.12 -19.06 18.00
CA ASP A 242 6.17 -18.54 17.13
C ASP A 242 6.08 -17.03 17.00
N PHE A 243 7.21 -16.40 16.70
CA PHE A 243 7.29 -14.95 16.54
C PHE A 243 6.32 -14.42 15.47
N PHE A 244 6.22 -15.07 14.31
CA PHE A 244 5.35 -14.60 13.22
C PHE A 244 3.87 -14.72 13.56
N HIS A 245 3.44 -15.83 14.18
CA HIS A 245 2.05 -16.00 14.61
C HIS A 245 1.68 -15.03 15.74
N SER A 246 2.59 -14.79 16.69
CA SER A 246 2.44 -13.76 17.72
C SER A 246 2.31 -12.37 17.11
N PHE A 247 3.19 -12.02 16.15
CA PHE A 247 3.12 -10.77 15.40
C PHE A 247 1.75 -10.59 14.71
N LEU A 248 1.23 -11.62 14.05
CA LEU A 248 -0.07 -11.58 13.40
C LEU A 248 -1.23 -11.39 14.39
N ILE A 249 -1.14 -11.96 15.60
CA ILE A 249 -2.15 -11.73 16.64
C ILE A 249 -2.11 -10.26 17.11
N ILE A 250 -0.93 -9.71 17.39
CA ILE A 250 -0.79 -8.30 17.77
C ILE A 250 -1.34 -7.40 16.66
N PHE A 251 -1.02 -7.69 15.39
CA PHE A 251 -1.57 -6.97 14.25
C PHE A 251 -3.11 -7.06 14.20
N ARG A 252 -3.67 -8.25 14.42
CA ARG A 252 -5.13 -8.47 14.49
C ARG A 252 -5.81 -7.67 15.60
N ILE A 253 -5.17 -7.57 16.78
CA ILE A 253 -5.64 -6.73 17.90
C ILE A 253 -5.70 -5.26 17.50
N LEU A 254 -4.67 -4.76 16.80
CA LEU A 254 -4.64 -3.38 16.28
C LEU A 254 -5.70 -3.11 15.22
N CYS A 255 -6.12 -4.12 14.47
CA CYS A 255 -7.26 -4.02 13.55
C CYS A 255 -8.63 -3.98 14.27
N GLY A 256 -8.67 -4.17 15.59
CA GLY A 256 -9.89 -4.15 16.41
C GLY A 256 -10.47 -5.54 16.71
N GLU A 257 -9.87 -6.62 16.21
CA GLU A 257 -10.33 -8.00 16.44
C GLU A 257 -9.56 -8.68 17.58
N TRP A 258 -9.74 -8.20 18.81
CA TRP A 258 -8.99 -8.68 19.98
C TRP A 258 -9.74 -9.69 20.85
N ILE A 259 -11.07 -9.69 20.81
CA ILE A 259 -11.90 -10.48 21.74
C ILE A 259 -11.66 -11.99 21.56
N GLU A 260 -11.77 -12.51 20.34
CA GLU A 260 -11.61 -13.95 20.07
C GLU A 260 -10.25 -14.49 20.50
N THR A 261 -9.17 -13.80 20.12
CA THR A 261 -7.80 -14.22 20.45
C THR A 261 -7.49 -14.09 21.94
N MET A 262 -8.13 -13.15 22.62
CA MET A 262 -8.04 -12.99 24.07
C MET A 262 -8.69 -14.15 24.81
N TRP A 263 -9.89 -14.59 24.38
CA TRP A 263 -10.57 -15.74 24.99
C TRP A 263 -9.69 -16.99 24.97
N ASP A 264 -9.08 -17.31 23.81
CA ASP A 264 -8.17 -18.45 23.68
C ASP A 264 -6.95 -18.33 24.61
N CYS A 265 -6.39 -17.12 24.74
CA CYS A 265 -5.25 -16.85 25.61
C CYS A 265 -5.62 -16.95 27.10
N MET A 266 -6.80 -16.49 27.50
CA MET A 266 -7.31 -16.58 28.87
C MET A 266 -7.51 -18.04 29.32
N GLU A 267 -8.02 -18.88 28.42
CA GLU A 267 -8.24 -20.31 28.70
C GLU A 267 -6.92 -21.08 28.90
N VAL A 268 -5.87 -20.65 28.18
CA VAL A 268 -4.55 -21.28 28.16
C VAL A 268 -3.62 -20.83 29.29
N ALA A 269 -3.48 -19.52 29.48
CA ALA A 269 -2.45 -18.93 30.34
C ALA A 269 -3.03 -18.28 31.61
N GLY A 270 -4.35 -18.20 31.72
CA GLY A 270 -5.07 -17.58 32.83
C GLY A 270 -5.48 -16.14 32.54
N GLN A 271 -6.53 -15.71 33.24
CA GLN A 271 -7.24 -14.46 32.99
C GLN A 271 -6.41 -13.17 33.26
N PRO A 272 -5.69 -13.00 34.39
CA PRO A 272 -5.18 -11.67 34.77
C PRO A 272 -4.02 -11.20 33.88
N LEU A 273 -3.08 -12.08 33.53
CA LEU A 273 -1.93 -11.74 32.69
C LEU A 273 -2.38 -11.46 31.24
N CYS A 274 -3.29 -12.29 30.72
CA CYS A 274 -3.80 -12.14 29.36
C CYS A 274 -4.58 -10.83 29.18
N LEU A 275 -5.52 -10.54 30.08
CA LEU A 275 -6.28 -9.27 30.07
C LEU A 275 -5.35 -8.07 30.13
N LEU A 276 -4.36 -8.09 31.02
CA LEU A 276 -3.42 -6.98 31.17
C LEU A 276 -2.63 -6.72 29.89
N VAL A 277 -2.06 -7.77 29.27
CA VAL A 277 -1.27 -7.61 28.04
C VAL A 277 -2.14 -7.14 26.87
N PHE A 278 -3.31 -7.75 26.67
CA PHE A 278 -4.19 -7.44 25.53
C PHE A 278 -4.77 -6.01 25.63
N LEU A 279 -5.21 -5.59 26.81
CA LEU A 279 -5.68 -4.22 27.02
C LEU A 279 -4.56 -3.20 26.85
N LEU A 280 -3.35 -3.51 27.32
CA LEU A 280 -2.20 -2.63 27.18
C LEU A 280 -1.79 -2.48 25.70
N VAL A 281 -1.80 -3.56 24.91
CA VAL A 281 -1.58 -3.50 23.46
C VAL A 281 -2.65 -2.67 22.77
N MET A 282 -3.92 -2.86 23.13
CA MET A 282 -5.03 -2.11 22.52
C MET A 282 -4.93 -0.61 22.82
N VAL A 283 -4.69 -0.23 24.08
CA VAL A 283 -4.59 1.18 24.48
C VAL A 283 -3.39 1.85 23.84
N ILE A 284 -2.20 1.25 23.95
CA ILE A 284 -0.96 1.85 23.41
C ILE A 284 -1.01 1.87 21.88
N GLY A 285 -1.45 0.77 21.26
CA GLY A 285 -1.57 0.65 19.82
C GLY A 285 -2.53 1.66 19.22
N ASN A 286 -3.73 1.78 19.79
CA ASN A 286 -4.73 2.73 19.29
C ASN A 286 -4.34 4.18 19.56
N LEU A 287 -3.62 4.46 20.65
CA LEU A 287 -3.07 5.79 20.91
C LEU A 287 -2.09 6.21 19.81
N VAL A 288 -1.22 5.29 19.38
CA VAL A 288 -0.24 5.55 18.31
C VAL A 288 -0.92 5.65 16.94
N VAL A 289 -1.85 4.76 16.62
CA VAL A 289 -2.58 4.75 15.34
C VAL A 289 -3.52 5.95 15.19
N SER A 290 -4.14 6.41 16.27
CA SER A 290 -5.05 7.57 16.27
C SER A 290 -4.32 8.91 16.29
N CYS A 291 -2.99 8.90 16.40
CA CYS A 291 -2.15 10.10 16.43
C CYS A 291 -1.32 10.32 15.14
N PRO A 292 -1.89 10.32 13.91
CA PRO A 292 -1.14 10.82 12.74
C PRO A 292 -0.90 12.34 12.82
N ASP A 293 -1.84 13.09 13.42
CA ASP A 293 -1.83 14.57 13.49
C ASP A 293 -1.98 15.11 14.94
N GLY A 294 -1.76 14.26 15.94
CA GLY A 294 -2.25 14.48 17.31
C GLY A 294 -1.43 15.42 18.21
N PHE A 295 -0.57 16.28 17.66
CA PHE A 295 -0.14 17.47 18.44
C PHE A 295 -1.23 18.56 18.45
N PHE A 296 -2.14 18.57 17.46
CA PHE A 296 -3.29 19.50 17.44
C PHE A 296 -4.48 19.02 18.28
N SER A 297 -4.59 17.70 18.50
CA SER A 297 -5.69 17.12 19.27
C SER A 297 -5.44 17.12 20.78
N LEU A 298 -4.18 17.17 21.25
CA LEU A 298 -3.90 17.31 22.69
C LEU A 298 -4.39 18.68 23.22
N SER A 299 -4.38 19.72 22.38
CA SER A 299 -5.01 21.01 22.69
C SER A 299 -6.53 20.92 22.79
N CYS A 300 -7.19 20.06 22.00
CA CYS A 300 -8.62 19.76 22.16
C CYS A 300 -8.92 18.80 23.31
N TRP A 301 -7.99 17.90 23.67
CA TRP A 301 -8.14 17.00 24.82
C TRP A 301 -8.06 17.76 26.15
N VAL A 302 -7.26 18.84 26.19
CA VAL A 302 -7.22 19.79 27.33
C VAL A 302 -8.41 20.77 27.30
N CYS A 303 -8.97 21.08 26.13
CA CYS A 303 -10.11 21.98 25.98
C CYS A 303 -11.42 21.20 25.85
N GLY A 304 -11.94 20.76 27.00
CA GLY A 304 -13.13 19.92 27.18
C GLY A 304 -14.33 20.21 26.27
N ASN A 305 -14.39 19.52 25.13
CA ASN A 305 -15.63 19.24 24.42
C ASN A 305 -15.61 17.80 23.91
N GLY A 306 -16.66 17.07 24.28
CA GLY A 306 -16.78 15.62 24.16
C GLY A 306 -16.47 15.07 22.78
N CYS A 307 -15.57 14.09 22.75
CA CYS A 307 -15.30 13.28 21.57
C CYS A 307 -16.21 12.03 21.60
N PRO A 308 -17.05 11.78 20.59
CA PRO A 308 -17.99 10.65 20.58
C PRO A 308 -17.30 9.28 20.62
N PHE A 309 -16.01 9.19 20.33
CA PHE A 309 -15.25 7.94 20.33
C PHE A 309 -14.96 7.40 21.75
N ILE A 310 -14.72 8.28 22.73
CA ILE A 310 -14.57 7.85 24.14
C ILE A 310 -15.92 7.41 24.69
N GLN A 311 -17.03 8.02 24.27
CA GLN A 311 -18.37 7.57 24.67
C GLN A 311 -18.66 6.14 24.16
N THR A 312 -18.21 5.78 22.96
CA THR A 312 -18.36 4.43 22.42
C THR A 312 -17.46 3.41 23.13
N VAL A 313 -16.21 3.75 23.43
CA VAL A 313 -15.30 2.85 24.17
C VAL A 313 -15.75 2.68 25.63
N GLN A 314 -16.21 3.76 26.27
CA GLN A 314 -16.71 3.72 27.64
C GLN A 314 -18.05 2.99 27.72
N ASN A 315 -18.96 3.19 26.75
CA ASN A 315 -20.22 2.45 26.69
C ASN A 315 -20.00 0.96 26.36
N SER A 316 -19.06 0.59 25.47
CA SER A 316 -18.73 -0.82 25.22
C SER A 316 -18.07 -1.48 26.44
N CYS A 317 -17.09 -0.83 27.09
CA CYS A 317 -16.47 -1.35 28.30
C CYS A 317 -17.46 -1.45 29.49
N CYS A 318 -18.38 -0.49 29.65
CA CYS A 318 -19.39 -0.56 30.73
C CYS A 318 -20.48 -1.60 30.44
N PHE A 319 -20.89 -1.76 29.18
CA PHE A 319 -21.90 -2.74 28.79
C PHE A 319 -21.36 -4.17 28.88
N GLU A 320 -20.10 -4.41 28.50
CA GLU A 320 -19.48 -5.74 28.66
C GLU A 320 -19.11 -6.04 30.12
N ALA A 321 -18.66 -5.06 30.92
CA ALA A 321 -18.42 -5.27 32.35
C ALA A 321 -19.70 -5.65 33.12
N LEU A 322 -20.87 -5.18 32.68
CA LEU A 322 -22.18 -5.58 33.23
C LEU A 322 -22.58 -7.01 32.85
N VAL A 323 -22.22 -7.48 31.64
CA VAL A 323 -22.46 -8.86 31.20
C VAL A 323 -21.56 -9.87 31.95
N PHE A 324 -20.37 -9.44 32.39
CA PHE A 324 -19.44 -10.29 33.15
C PHE A 324 -19.74 -10.40 34.66
N ALA A 325 -20.71 -9.65 35.19
CA ALA A 325 -21.07 -9.67 36.61
C ALA A 325 -22.16 -10.70 36.99
N GLU A 326 -22.77 -11.38 36.01
CA GLU A 326 -23.77 -12.42 36.28
C GLU A 326 -23.12 -13.80 36.45
N PRO A 327 -23.17 -14.41 37.66
CA PRO A 327 -22.69 -15.78 37.84
C PRO A 327 -23.65 -16.74 37.13
N LYS A 328 -23.15 -17.46 36.11
CA LYS A 328 -23.91 -18.54 35.44
C LYS A 328 -24.33 -19.60 36.45
N SER A 329 -25.59 -19.58 36.86
CA SER A 329 -26.26 -20.73 37.47
C SER A 329 -26.73 -21.70 36.35
N HIS A 330 -26.77 -22.98 36.71
CA HIS A 330 -26.90 -24.18 35.86
C HIS A 330 -28.03 -24.18 34.80
N PRO A 331 -27.92 -25.01 33.74
CA PRO A 331 -28.90 -25.06 32.66
C PRO A 331 -30.14 -25.89 33.06
N GLU A 332 -31.32 -25.28 33.01
CA GLU A 332 -32.60 -26.01 33.02
C GLU A 332 -32.99 -26.48 31.61
N THR A 333 -33.19 -27.80 31.53
CA THR A 333 -34.15 -28.56 30.70
C THR A 333 -34.99 -27.80 29.66
N PHE A 334 -34.78 -28.17 28.39
CA PHE A 334 -35.68 -27.90 27.26
C PHE A 334 -37.08 -28.48 27.51
N VAL A 335 -38.10 -27.62 27.63
CA VAL A 335 -39.51 -28.01 27.51
C VAL A 335 -40.02 -27.63 26.12
N HIS A 336 -40.50 -28.63 25.40
CA HIS A 336 -41.16 -28.55 24.09
C HIS A 336 -42.42 -27.66 24.15
N ILE A 337 -42.51 -26.64 23.29
CA ILE A 337 -43.75 -25.88 23.04
C ILE A 337 -44.28 -26.28 21.64
N PRO A 338 -45.52 -26.77 21.49
CA PRO A 338 -46.08 -27.08 20.17
C PRO A 338 -46.64 -25.81 19.50
N GLY A 339 -46.44 -25.71 18.19
CA GLY A 339 -46.86 -24.57 17.36
C GLY A 339 -48.39 -24.43 17.19
N PRO A 340 -48.85 -23.27 16.68
CA PRO A 340 -50.25 -22.88 16.70
C PRO A 340 -51.09 -23.62 15.64
N LYS A 341 -52.25 -24.14 16.06
CA LYS A 341 -53.28 -24.66 15.15
C LYS A 341 -54.02 -23.48 14.50
N GLY A 342 -53.95 -23.38 13.18
CA GLY A 342 -54.77 -22.47 12.37
C GLY A 342 -56.23 -22.92 12.34
N VAL A 343 -57.13 -21.96 12.47
CA VAL A 343 -58.58 -22.08 12.32
C VAL A 343 -58.98 -21.55 10.94
N SER A 344 -59.69 -22.34 10.14
CA SER A 344 -60.62 -21.91 9.08
C SER A 344 -61.54 -23.11 8.78
N LEU A 345 -62.83 -23.03 9.14
CA LEU A 345 -63.93 -22.58 8.25
C LEU A 345 -64.08 -23.46 7.01
N HIS A 346 -64.81 -24.58 7.13
CA HIS A 346 -66.14 -24.75 6.53
C HIS A 346 -66.84 -26.02 7.01
#